data_AF-A0A7G5XHB0-F1
#
_entry.id   AF-A0A7G5XHB0-F1
#
_cell.length_a   1.000
_cell.length_b   1.000
_cell.length_c   1.000
_cell.angle_alpha   90.00
_cell.angle_beta   90.00
_cell.angle_gamma   90.00
#
_symmetry.space_group_name_H-M   'P 1'
#
loop_
_entity.id
_entity.type
_entity.pdbx_description
1 polymer ?
#
loop_
_entity_poly.entity_id
_entity_poly.type
_entity_poly.pdbx_seq_one_letter_code
_entity_poly.pdbx_strand_id
1 'polypeptide(L)'
;MKNLFVLIVCACTVSVSAQIGIGTTSPTSTLDVRGSLSLNYRAFSSSTTASSTDNTLLFTGNSAATVTLPDATGCAGRVYSIKNASTTSPVPVLTVATTSSQTIDGSSALLLSSNKSIVTVVSDGANWNIMSSGIVKARNNFVLVQSTADLPAPVAGIITLVSGTTYEINGTIVLTSKINLNGCYLIGKDANNDKLIYSPSSGELFTGTKGGTIKTLTLVASTTGSKLFNLDLGSTESLLVRDNIIASCKDVGLVKGGNIIFFSVVSYVGNTTGITYENNNNLLLDNMAWFSTNAGTFEKLVGSFGVIEKLGGFSHSMSSLSATGIDVSGITSISDAGNLKNTAFLGTGTKVNGSFSSKWEVEAPGLTTEKDDVATGNLYLTSANATSFSGVNTPTKVLGTTTAVGLFRVSSATNNRLVYDGSKTRRFSVTGSVSVTSSSANKYFSFYIYKNGVKLPESEQAMRLSTGVDKGSLTITCTVQLSTNDYIEIWAENTSDGSSMTVETLNLTIK
;
A
#
# COMPACT_ATOMS: atom_id res chain seq x y z
N MET A 1 61.03 91.82 -20.12
CA MET A 1 61.61 91.42 -18.83
C MET A 1 61.43 89.92 -18.70
N LYS A 2 62.55 89.19 -18.60
CA LYS A 2 62.62 87.74 -18.37
C LYS A 2 62.13 87.47 -16.94
N ASN A 3 61.22 86.51 -16.74
CA ASN A 3 61.10 85.84 -15.46
C ASN A 3 61.10 84.32 -15.67
N LEU A 4 62.13 83.75 -15.07
CA LEU A 4 62.68 82.42 -15.13
C LEU A 4 61.71 81.42 -14.47
N PHE A 5 61.22 80.44 -15.23
CA PHE A 5 60.50 79.29 -14.66
C PHE A 5 61.56 78.27 -14.20
N VAL A 6 61.79 78.22 -12.88
CA VAL A 6 62.67 77.24 -12.24
C VAL A 6 61.89 75.95 -12.08
N LEU A 7 62.32 74.89 -12.78
CA LEU A 7 61.82 73.53 -12.62
C LEU A 7 62.47 72.92 -11.36
N ILE A 8 61.78 72.95 -10.23
CA ILE A 8 62.14 72.13 -9.06
C ILE A 8 61.62 70.72 -9.35
N VAL A 9 62.51 69.84 -9.80
CA VAL A 9 62.27 68.39 -9.78
C VAL A 9 62.37 67.93 -8.34
N CYS A 10 61.27 68.08 -7.60
CA CYS A 10 61.08 67.35 -6.37
C CYS A 10 60.67 65.93 -6.80
N ALA A 11 61.55 64.96 -6.53
CA ALA A 11 61.27 63.54 -6.73
C ALA A 11 60.19 63.08 -5.73
N CYS A 12 58.95 63.52 -5.93
CA CYS A 12 57.80 62.82 -5.42
C CYS A 12 57.61 61.60 -6.33
N THR A 13 57.95 60.43 -5.84
CA THR A 13 57.41 59.17 -6.37
C THR A 13 55.89 59.22 -6.17
N VAL A 14 55.18 59.88 -7.08
CA VAL A 14 53.72 59.80 -7.13
C VAL A 14 53.45 58.43 -7.72
N SER A 15 53.17 57.45 -6.85
CA SER A 15 52.61 56.18 -7.25
C SER A 15 51.23 56.45 -7.85
N VAL A 16 51.16 56.85 -9.12
CA VAL A 16 49.90 56.94 -9.84
C VAL A 16 49.44 55.51 -10.09
N SER A 17 48.57 55.03 -9.21
CA SER A 17 47.82 53.79 -9.44
C SER A 17 47.13 53.92 -10.79
N ALA A 18 47.39 52.99 -11.72
CA ALA A 18 46.75 52.92 -13.03
C ALA A 18 45.29 52.41 -12.95
N GLN A 19 44.53 52.92 -11.98
CA GLN A 19 43.13 52.56 -11.77
C GLN A 19 42.24 53.39 -12.68
N ILE A 20 41.36 52.72 -13.41
CA ILE A 20 40.36 53.36 -14.28
C ILE A 20 39.02 53.30 -13.54
N GLY A 21 38.52 54.47 -13.13
CA GLY A 21 37.19 54.63 -12.52
C GLY A 21 36.18 55.21 -13.52
N ILE A 22 35.03 54.57 -13.67
CA ILE A 22 33.88 55.10 -14.40
C ILE A 22 32.74 55.34 -13.41
N GLY A 23 32.35 56.61 -13.22
CA GLY A 23 31.35 57.00 -12.23
C GLY A 23 31.87 57.06 -10.77
N THR A 24 33.19 57.06 -10.56
CA THR A 24 33.83 57.22 -9.25
C THR A 24 35.19 57.93 -9.38
N THR A 25 35.53 58.78 -8.41
CA THR A 25 36.84 59.45 -8.31
C THR A 25 37.79 58.74 -7.33
N SER A 26 37.30 57.70 -6.64
CA SER A 26 38.07 56.87 -5.72
C SER A 26 37.87 55.40 -6.08
N PRO A 27 38.42 54.93 -7.23
CA PRO A 27 38.31 53.54 -7.64
C PRO A 27 38.99 52.63 -6.60
N THR A 28 38.33 51.53 -6.27
CA THR A 28 38.84 50.54 -5.29
C THR A 28 39.44 49.30 -5.96
N SER A 29 39.41 49.25 -7.30
CA SER A 29 39.94 48.18 -8.14
C SER A 29 40.66 48.80 -9.35
N THR A 30 41.48 48.01 -10.06
CA THR A 30 42.16 48.45 -11.30
C THR A 30 41.17 48.94 -12.36
N LEU A 31 39.98 48.35 -12.41
CA LEU A 31 38.82 48.84 -13.16
C LEU A 31 37.61 48.86 -12.21
N ASP A 32 37.07 50.04 -11.92
CA ASP A 32 35.91 50.25 -11.04
C ASP A 32 34.80 50.95 -11.84
N VAL A 33 33.73 50.25 -12.15
CA VAL A 33 32.61 50.75 -12.96
C VAL A 33 31.36 50.82 -12.10
N ARG A 34 30.95 52.03 -11.72
CA ARG A 34 29.71 52.30 -10.98
C ARG A 34 28.55 52.62 -11.91
N GLY A 35 28.34 51.74 -12.88
CA GLY A 35 27.30 51.87 -13.91
C GLY A 35 27.14 50.56 -14.69
N SER A 36 26.35 50.59 -15.75
CA SER A 36 26.17 49.42 -16.61
C SER A 36 27.42 49.13 -17.44
N LEU A 37 27.78 47.86 -17.57
CA LEU A 37 28.84 47.38 -18.45
C LEU A 37 28.22 46.66 -19.65
N SER A 38 28.55 47.11 -20.86
CA SER A 38 28.21 46.39 -22.10
C SER A 38 29.36 45.44 -22.44
N LEU A 39 29.05 44.14 -22.47
CA LEU A 39 29.99 43.09 -22.88
C LEU A 39 29.51 42.46 -24.18
N ASN A 40 30.43 41.86 -24.93
CA ASN A 40 30.08 41.23 -26.19
C ASN A 40 29.08 40.08 -25.98
N TYR A 41 28.04 40.07 -26.82
CA TYR A 41 27.00 39.05 -26.86
C TYR A 41 26.97 38.42 -28.25
N ARG A 42 27.07 37.09 -28.31
CA ARG A 42 26.97 36.31 -29.55
C ARG A 42 25.98 35.17 -29.41
N ALA A 43 24.99 35.13 -30.30
CA ALA A 43 24.10 33.98 -30.44
C ALA A 43 24.62 33.02 -31.52
N PHE A 44 24.33 31.73 -31.36
CA PHE A 44 24.72 30.69 -32.33
C PHE A 44 23.73 29.51 -32.34
N SER A 45 23.61 28.83 -33.48
CA SER A 45 22.64 27.75 -33.70
C SER A 45 23.24 26.39 -34.10
N SER A 46 24.55 26.34 -34.35
CA SER A 46 25.31 25.12 -34.68
C SER A 46 26.68 25.15 -33.99
N SER A 47 27.41 24.04 -34.03
CA SER A 47 28.70 23.94 -33.33
C SER A 47 29.68 25.06 -33.72
N THR A 48 30.36 25.65 -32.74
CA THR A 48 31.24 26.82 -32.91
C THR A 48 32.39 26.81 -31.90
N THR A 49 33.34 27.73 -32.04
CA THR A 49 34.41 27.98 -31.07
C THR A 49 34.20 29.34 -30.42
N ALA A 50 34.43 29.45 -29.11
CA ALA A 50 34.40 30.73 -28.42
C ALA A 50 35.59 31.61 -28.86
N SER A 51 35.29 32.83 -29.30
CA SER A 51 36.25 33.82 -29.80
C SER A 51 36.86 34.61 -28.65
N SER A 52 38.04 35.19 -28.88
CA SER A 52 38.68 36.15 -27.97
C SER A 52 37.85 37.41 -27.70
N THR A 53 36.89 37.72 -28.58
CA THR A 53 35.97 38.85 -28.46
C THR A 53 34.68 38.52 -27.73
N ASP A 54 34.37 37.24 -27.52
CA ASP A 54 33.12 36.86 -26.86
C ASP A 54 33.21 37.08 -25.35
N ASN A 55 32.05 37.35 -24.73
CA ASN A 55 31.89 37.24 -23.28
C ASN A 55 30.63 36.43 -22.95
N THR A 56 29.53 36.73 -23.61
CA THR A 56 28.28 35.99 -23.48
C THR A 56 27.96 35.23 -24.77
N LEU A 57 27.75 33.93 -24.64
CA LEU A 57 27.46 33.00 -25.72
C LEU A 57 26.07 32.37 -25.49
N LEU A 58 25.14 32.65 -26.40
CA LEU A 58 23.78 32.14 -26.33
C LEU A 58 23.54 31.09 -27.42
N PHE A 59 23.31 29.84 -27.02
CA PHE A 59 22.91 28.79 -27.94
C PHE A 59 21.40 28.81 -28.17
N THR A 60 20.99 28.84 -29.43
CA THR A 60 19.58 28.88 -29.86
C THR A 60 19.27 27.80 -30.91
N GLY A 61 20.09 26.76 -31.01
CA GLY A 61 19.95 25.72 -32.03
C GLY A 61 18.79 24.74 -31.76
N ASN A 62 18.39 24.01 -32.80
CA ASN A 62 17.30 23.04 -32.79
C ASN A 62 17.80 21.58 -32.76
N SER A 63 19.12 21.37 -32.70
CA SER A 63 19.78 20.07 -32.69
C SER A 63 21.02 20.15 -31.80
N ALA A 64 21.53 19.02 -31.32
CA ALA A 64 22.70 19.01 -30.45
C ALA A 64 23.90 19.71 -31.11
N ALA A 65 24.66 20.48 -30.32
CA ALA A 65 25.80 21.25 -30.80
C ALA A 65 26.91 21.30 -29.76
N THR A 66 28.10 21.70 -30.19
CA THR A 66 29.26 21.89 -29.31
C THR A 66 29.80 23.32 -29.42
N VAL A 67 30.04 23.96 -28.28
CA VAL A 67 30.86 25.17 -28.20
C VAL A 67 32.22 24.81 -27.63
N THR A 68 33.27 24.98 -28.42
CA THR A 68 34.64 24.66 -28.00
C THR A 68 35.29 25.91 -27.40
N LEU A 69 35.79 25.80 -26.17
CA LEU A 69 36.57 26.83 -25.50
C LEU A 69 37.98 26.90 -26.13
N PRO A 70 38.57 28.10 -26.27
CA PRO A 70 39.93 28.24 -26.79
C PRO A 70 40.96 27.63 -25.81
N ASP A 71 42.21 27.50 -26.29
CA ASP A 71 43.32 27.05 -25.45
C ASP A 71 43.47 27.94 -24.21
N ALA A 72 43.24 27.36 -23.04
CA ALA A 72 43.29 28.06 -21.75
C ALA A 72 44.67 28.69 -21.49
N THR A 73 45.76 28.06 -21.98
CA THR A 73 47.14 28.55 -21.78
C THR A 73 47.39 29.91 -22.43
N GLY A 74 46.66 30.23 -23.51
CA GLY A 74 46.76 31.52 -24.21
C GLY A 74 45.83 32.60 -23.67
N CYS A 75 45.03 32.34 -22.62
CA CYS A 75 43.98 33.25 -22.19
C CYS A 75 43.65 33.26 -20.69
N ALA A 76 44.66 33.14 -19.81
CA ALA A 76 44.49 33.25 -18.37
C ALA A 76 43.62 34.44 -17.95
N GLY A 77 42.61 34.19 -17.11
CA GLY A 77 41.64 35.19 -16.64
C GLY A 77 40.47 35.47 -17.59
N ARG A 78 40.42 34.90 -18.80
CA ARG A 78 39.30 35.09 -19.72
C ARG A 78 38.04 34.40 -19.20
N VAL A 79 36.91 35.12 -19.22
CA VAL A 79 35.61 34.65 -18.74
C VAL A 79 34.61 34.52 -19.88
N TYR A 80 33.89 33.40 -19.91
CA TYR A 80 32.74 33.19 -20.77
C TYR A 80 31.50 32.82 -19.96
N SER A 81 30.36 33.45 -20.26
CA SER A 81 29.04 33.01 -19.82
C SER A 81 28.32 32.34 -20.98
N ILE A 82 28.03 31.05 -20.86
CA ILE A 82 27.47 30.22 -21.91
C ILE A 82 26.10 29.72 -21.45
N LYS A 83 25.06 29.98 -22.25
CA LYS A 83 23.67 29.61 -21.93
C LYS A 83 23.02 28.83 -23.05
N ASN A 84 22.34 27.74 -22.70
CA ASN A 84 21.41 27.06 -23.61
C ASN A 84 20.03 27.73 -23.52
N ALA A 85 19.63 28.41 -24.59
CA ALA A 85 18.33 29.07 -24.73
C ALA A 85 17.54 28.51 -25.93
N SER A 86 17.76 27.25 -26.28
CA SER A 86 16.93 26.55 -27.26
C SER A 86 15.48 26.52 -26.83
N THR A 87 14.57 26.74 -27.79
CA THR A 87 13.12 26.84 -27.57
C THR A 87 12.37 25.55 -27.90
N THR A 88 13.06 24.53 -28.41
CA THR A 88 12.47 23.26 -28.82
C THR A 88 12.30 22.30 -27.64
N SER A 89 11.31 21.41 -27.73
CA SER A 89 11.10 20.28 -26.81
C SER A 89 11.14 18.97 -27.62
N PRO A 90 12.01 18.00 -27.29
CA PRO A 90 13.01 18.02 -26.21
C PRO A 90 14.10 19.08 -26.45
N VAL A 91 14.72 19.55 -25.35
CA VAL A 91 15.79 20.56 -25.40
C VAL A 91 17.06 19.92 -25.98
N PRO A 92 17.64 20.44 -27.08
CA PRO A 92 18.87 19.92 -27.64
C PRO A 92 20.04 20.19 -26.69
N VAL A 93 20.90 19.19 -26.54
CA VAL A 93 22.08 19.27 -25.66
C VAL A 93 23.12 20.20 -26.29
N LEU A 94 23.58 21.20 -25.52
CA LEU A 94 24.79 21.96 -25.84
C LEU A 94 25.96 21.40 -25.02
N THR A 95 26.99 20.93 -25.70
CA THR A 95 28.25 20.51 -25.08
C THR A 95 29.23 21.69 -25.06
N VAL A 96 29.72 22.06 -23.88
CA VAL A 96 30.86 22.97 -23.72
C VAL A 96 32.11 22.11 -23.65
N ALA A 97 32.94 22.17 -24.69
CA ALA A 97 34.15 21.34 -24.82
C ALA A 97 35.42 22.17 -24.64
N THR A 98 36.54 21.50 -24.36
CA THR A 98 37.87 22.11 -24.28
C THR A 98 38.71 21.88 -25.54
N THR A 99 39.83 22.59 -25.64
CA THR A 99 40.87 22.33 -26.65
C THR A 99 41.95 21.41 -26.06
N SER A 100 42.51 20.51 -26.87
CA SER A 100 43.57 19.57 -26.45
C SER A 100 43.14 18.69 -25.26
N SER A 101 44.04 18.41 -24.31
CA SER A 101 43.76 17.62 -23.10
C SER A 101 43.36 18.48 -21.89
N GLN A 102 42.88 19.70 -22.11
CA GLN A 102 42.47 20.62 -21.04
C GLN A 102 41.13 20.18 -20.44
N THR A 103 40.85 20.67 -19.24
CA THR A 103 39.64 20.33 -18.48
C THR A 103 38.83 21.56 -18.08
N ILE A 104 37.56 21.34 -17.73
CA ILE A 104 36.65 22.25 -17.04
C ILE A 104 36.37 21.61 -15.67
N ASP A 105 36.94 22.14 -14.59
CA ASP A 105 36.89 21.52 -13.24
C ASP A 105 37.23 20.02 -13.24
N GLY A 106 38.25 19.61 -13.99
CA GLY A 106 38.68 18.21 -14.10
C GLY A 106 37.88 17.34 -15.08
N SER A 107 36.85 17.87 -15.75
CA SER A 107 36.11 17.19 -16.82
C SER A 107 36.56 17.62 -18.22
N SER A 108 36.51 16.74 -19.22
CA SER A 108 36.83 17.11 -20.62
C SER A 108 35.70 17.90 -21.32
N ALA A 109 34.49 17.89 -20.76
CA ALA A 109 33.36 18.67 -21.26
C ALA A 109 32.29 18.90 -20.17
N LEU A 110 31.43 19.89 -20.40
CA LEU A 110 30.24 20.15 -19.60
C LEU A 110 28.99 20.11 -20.49
N LEU A 111 27.89 19.52 -20.00
CA LEU A 111 26.63 19.42 -20.74
C LEU A 111 25.59 20.41 -20.21
N LEU A 112 25.07 21.25 -21.08
CA LEU A 112 23.92 22.12 -20.83
C LEU A 112 22.69 21.50 -21.52
N SER A 113 22.04 20.54 -20.84
CA SER A 113 20.95 19.72 -21.37
C SER A 113 19.53 20.17 -20.97
N SER A 114 19.43 21.21 -20.14
CA SER A 114 18.14 21.76 -19.70
C SER A 114 17.90 23.16 -20.27
N ASN A 115 16.64 23.51 -20.53
CA ASN A 115 16.28 24.84 -21.01
C ASN A 115 16.76 25.90 -20.00
N LYS A 116 17.37 26.97 -20.51
CA LYS A 116 17.92 28.10 -19.74
C LYS A 116 19.08 27.75 -18.82
N SER A 117 19.65 26.53 -18.91
CA SER A 117 20.88 26.20 -18.20
C SER A 117 22.02 27.12 -18.65
N ILE A 118 22.80 27.58 -17.67
CA ILE A 118 23.90 28.53 -17.87
C ILE A 118 25.12 28.09 -17.07
N VAL A 119 26.29 28.33 -17.62
CA VAL A 119 27.57 28.22 -16.92
C VAL A 119 28.39 29.48 -17.19
N THR A 120 29.12 29.94 -16.17
CA THR A 120 30.20 30.91 -16.33
C THR A 120 31.52 30.22 -16.01
N VAL A 121 32.46 30.24 -16.96
CA VAL A 121 33.78 29.64 -16.83
C VAL A 121 34.89 30.69 -16.92
N VAL A 122 36.00 30.47 -16.21
CA VAL A 122 37.22 31.29 -16.28
C VAL A 122 38.44 30.42 -16.59
N SER A 123 39.34 30.90 -17.44
CA SER A 123 40.64 30.24 -17.65
C SER A 123 41.59 30.57 -16.50
N ASP A 124 42.30 29.57 -15.97
CA ASP A 124 43.39 29.75 -15.00
C ASP A 124 44.80 29.81 -15.65
N GLY A 125 44.88 29.75 -16.98
CA GLY A 125 46.15 29.68 -17.71
C GLY A 125 46.65 28.26 -17.97
N ALA A 126 45.91 27.23 -17.59
CA ALA A 126 46.16 25.83 -17.94
C ALA A 126 44.87 25.07 -18.31
N ASN A 127 43.81 25.30 -17.54
CA ASN A 127 42.47 24.71 -17.65
C ASN A 127 41.38 25.79 -17.49
N TRP A 128 40.13 25.35 -17.56
CA TRP A 128 38.95 26.16 -17.28
C TRP A 128 38.35 25.77 -15.92
N ASN A 129 37.85 26.77 -15.18
CA ASN A 129 37.19 26.58 -13.89
C ASN A 129 35.76 27.12 -13.94
N ILE A 130 34.81 26.45 -13.26
CA ILE A 130 33.42 26.93 -13.19
C ILE A 130 33.29 27.96 -12.06
N MET A 131 32.86 29.17 -12.41
CA MET A 131 32.66 30.28 -11.46
C MET A 131 31.22 30.40 -10.97
N SER A 132 30.26 30.02 -11.82
CA SER A 132 28.84 29.99 -11.50
C SER A 132 28.14 29.03 -12.44
N SER A 133 27.14 28.32 -11.94
CA SER A 133 26.29 27.48 -12.78
C SER A 133 24.84 27.58 -12.34
N GLY A 134 23.93 27.77 -13.30
CA GLY A 134 22.48 27.68 -13.12
C GLY A 134 21.94 26.32 -13.53
N ILE A 135 22.70 25.25 -13.25
CA ILE A 135 22.27 23.88 -13.55
C ILE A 135 21.20 23.52 -12.53
N VAL A 136 19.94 23.45 -12.95
CA VAL A 136 18.94 22.71 -12.19
C VAL A 136 19.37 21.25 -12.28
N LYS A 137 19.98 20.69 -11.21
CA LYS A 137 20.20 19.24 -11.10
C LYS A 137 18.84 18.56 -11.05
N ALA A 138 18.25 18.34 -12.21
CA ALA A 138 17.04 17.55 -12.35
C ALA A 138 17.39 16.07 -12.21
N ARG A 139 16.53 15.30 -11.56
CA ARG A 139 16.61 13.84 -11.61
C ARG A 139 16.37 13.40 -13.06
N ASN A 140 17.15 12.46 -13.58
CA ASN A 140 17.08 12.04 -14.99
C ASN A 140 15.72 11.42 -15.37
N ASN A 141 15.06 10.73 -14.44
CA ASN A 141 13.75 10.09 -14.65
C ASN A 141 12.68 10.75 -13.77
N PHE A 142 12.49 12.06 -13.96
CA PHE A 142 11.56 12.85 -13.17
C PHE A 142 10.85 13.91 -13.99
N VAL A 143 9.56 14.10 -13.71
CA VAL A 143 8.72 15.13 -14.30
C VAL A 143 7.99 15.86 -13.17
N LEU A 144 8.14 17.18 -13.12
CA LEU A 144 7.27 18.04 -12.31
C LEU A 144 6.04 18.36 -13.14
N VAL A 145 4.85 18.01 -12.64
CA VAL A 145 3.57 18.17 -13.32
C VAL A 145 2.83 19.34 -12.68
N GLN A 146 2.79 20.47 -13.38
CA GLN A 146 2.07 21.69 -12.98
C GLN A 146 0.83 21.92 -13.85
N SER A 147 0.75 21.22 -14.97
CA SER A 147 -0.37 21.22 -15.89
C SER A 147 -0.48 19.86 -16.61
N THR A 148 -1.59 19.64 -17.30
CA THR A 148 -1.75 18.42 -18.12
C THR A 148 -0.76 18.34 -19.27
N ALA A 149 -0.18 19.45 -19.70
CA ALA A 149 0.81 19.50 -20.79
C ALA A 149 2.19 18.92 -20.39
N ASP A 150 2.45 18.78 -19.09
CA ASP A 150 3.70 18.18 -18.59
C ASP A 150 3.66 16.65 -18.64
N LEU A 151 2.48 16.06 -18.83
CA LEU A 151 2.28 14.62 -19.00
C LEU A 151 2.46 14.21 -20.47
N PRO A 152 2.78 12.93 -20.74
CA PRO A 152 2.77 12.40 -22.09
C PRO A 152 1.45 12.66 -22.81
N ALA A 153 1.51 12.95 -24.11
CA ALA A 153 0.31 13.18 -24.91
C ALA A 153 -0.59 11.92 -24.87
N PRO A 154 -1.91 12.08 -24.65
CA PRO A 154 -2.82 10.94 -24.59
C PRO A 154 -2.93 10.28 -25.97
N VAL A 155 -2.86 8.95 -25.99
CA VAL A 155 -3.15 8.13 -27.18
C VAL A 155 -4.47 7.41 -26.91
N ALA A 156 -5.47 7.64 -27.78
CA ALA A 156 -6.83 7.12 -27.59
C ALA A 156 -7.44 7.48 -26.21
N GLY A 157 -7.14 8.69 -25.71
CA GLY A 157 -7.64 9.15 -24.41
C GLY A 157 -6.90 8.59 -23.19
N ILE A 158 -5.77 7.90 -23.39
CA ILE A 158 -4.94 7.33 -22.32
C ILE A 158 -3.56 7.99 -22.33
N ILE A 159 -3.22 8.63 -21.21
CA ILE A 159 -1.87 9.10 -20.88
C ILE A 159 -1.10 7.89 -20.34
N THR A 160 -0.21 7.33 -21.15
CA THR A 160 0.69 6.25 -20.69
C THR A 160 1.96 6.88 -20.14
N LEU A 161 2.19 6.74 -18.84
CA LEU A 161 3.39 7.27 -18.19
C LEU A 161 4.64 6.51 -18.66
N VAL A 162 5.78 7.20 -18.69
CA VAL A 162 7.05 6.61 -19.12
C VAL A 162 7.61 5.76 -17.99
N SER A 163 7.63 4.44 -18.17
CA SER A 163 8.06 3.48 -17.13
C SER A 163 9.39 3.87 -16.47
N GLY A 164 9.48 3.67 -15.15
CA GLY A 164 10.66 4.03 -14.36
C GLY A 164 10.81 5.53 -14.07
N THR A 165 9.85 6.36 -14.48
CA THR A 165 9.82 7.80 -14.21
C THR A 165 8.99 8.13 -12.98
N THR A 166 9.44 9.12 -12.21
CA THR A 166 8.66 9.73 -11.12
C THR A 166 7.96 10.99 -11.63
N TYR A 167 6.65 11.06 -11.47
CA TYR A 167 5.84 12.23 -11.75
C TYR A 167 5.42 12.87 -10.43
N GLU A 168 5.91 14.08 -10.16
CA GLU A 168 5.51 14.88 -8.99
C GLU A 168 4.41 15.84 -9.40
N ILE A 169 3.20 15.64 -8.89
CA ILE A 169 2.09 16.58 -9.03
C ILE A 169 2.34 17.76 -8.10
N ASN A 170 2.24 18.97 -8.64
CA ASN A 170 2.37 20.21 -7.88
C ASN A 170 1.14 21.09 -8.15
N GLY A 171 0.23 21.10 -7.18
CA GLY A 171 -1.07 21.75 -7.27
C GLY A 171 -2.18 20.86 -7.83
N THR A 172 -3.25 21.49 -8.30
CA THR A 172 -4.45 20.78 -8.77
C THR A 172 -4.42 20.60 -10.29
N ILE A 173 -4.39 19.34 -10.73
CA ILE A 173 -4.39 18.97 -12.15
C ILE A 173 -5.74 18.31 -12.47
N VAL A 174 -6.52 18.96 -13.34
CA VAL A 174 -7.80 18.43 -13.82
C VAL A 174 -7.56 17.68 -15.13
N LEU A 175 -7.96 16.41 -15.16
CA LEU A 175 -7.75 15.50 -16.27
C LEU A 175 -9.06 15.10 -16.93
N THR A 176 -9.05 15.11 -18.27
CA THR A 176 -10.12 14.54 -19.11
C THR A 176 -9.70 13.23 -19.77
N SER A 177 -8.43 12.85 -19.64
CA SER A 177 -7.85 11.60 -20.14
C SER A 177 -7.52 10.68 -18.97
N LYS A 178 -7.50 9.38 -19.25
CA LYS A 178 -7.11 8.34 -18.30
C LYS A 178 -5.59 8.30 -18.13
N ILE A 179 -5.11 7.69 -17.07
CA ILE A 179 -3.69 7.44 -16.77
C ILE A 179 -3.46 5.92 -16.73
N ASN A 180 -2.47 5.46 -17.50
CA ASN A 180 -1.84 4.17 -17.30
C ASN A 180 -0.51 4.39 -16.55
N LEU A 181 -0.43 3.88 -15.33
CA LEU A 181 0.73 4.06 -14.44
C LEU A 181 2.01 3.46 -15.01
N ASN A 182 1.91 2.34 -15.73
CA ASN A 182 3.02 1.71 -16.44
C ASN A 182 4.30 1.53 -15.57
N GLY A 183 4.14 1.16 -14.30
CA GLY A 183 5.24 0.96 -13.35
C GLY A 183 5.88 2.26 -12.81
N CYS A 184 5.22 3.41 -12.95
CA CYS A 184 5.75 4.70 -12.50
C CYS A 184 5.42 4.99 -11.04
N TYR A 185 6.11 6.00 -10.51
CA TYR A 185 5.73 6.68 -9.27
C TYR A 185 4.97 7.96 -9.63
N LEU A 186 3.80 8.14 -9.04
CA LEU A 186 2.97 9.32 -9.13
C LEU A 186 2.79 9.88 -7.72
N ILE A 187 3.45 10.99 -7.44
CA ILE A 187 3.59 11.49 -6.07
C ILE A 187 3.11 12.93 -5.95
N GLY A 188 2.64 13.32 -4.77
CA GLY A 188 2.59 14.71 -4.33
C GLY A 188 3.55 14.93 -3.16
N LYS A 189 3.59 16.16 -2.66
CA LYS A 189 4.30 16.53 -1.42
C LYS A 189 3.37 17.07 -0.35
N ASP A 190 2.22 17.59 -0.76
CA ASP A 190 1.17 18.08 0.12
C ASP A 190 -0.18 17.56 -0.37
N ALA A 191 -0.65 16.45 0.20
CA ALA A 191 -1.89 15.82 -0.21
C ALA A 191 -3.11 16.76 -0.13
N ASN A 192 -3.07 17.85 0.64
CA ASN A 192 -4.16 18.82 0.72
C ASN A 192 -4.24 19.75 -0.50
N ASN A 193 -3.12 19.95 -1.20
CA ASN A 193 -2.96 20.90 -2.29
C ASN A 193 -2.62 20.24 -3.65
N ASP A 194 -1.95 19.08 -3.61
CA ASP A 194 -1.58 18.29 -4.79
C ASP A 194 -2.70 17.30 -5.13
N LYS A 195 -3.42 17.58 -6.24
CA LYS A 195 -4.67 16.89 -6.57
C LYS A 195 -4.69 16.42 -8.00
N LEU A 196 -5.24 15.24 -8.21
CA LEU A 196 -5.70 14.78 -9.52
C LEU A 196 -7.21 14.66 -9.51
N ILE A 197 -7.86 15.42 -10.40
CA ILE A 197 -9.31 15.45 -10.53
C ILE A 197 -9.68 14.92 -11.91
N TYR A 198 -10.36 13.79 -11.95
CA TYR A 198 -10.95 13.24 -13.16
C TYR A 198 -12.41 13.70 -13.26
N SER A 199 -12.69 14.50 -14.29
CA SER A 199 -13.99 15.15 -14.51
C SER A 199 -14.85 14.66 -15.69
N PRO A 200 -14.42 13.75 -16.59
CA PRO A 200 -15.30 13.18 -17.61
C PRO A 200 -16.56 12.52 -17.03
N SER A 201 -17.64 12.46 -17.81
CA SER A 201 -18.90 11.81 -17.42
C SER A 201 -18.89 10.29 -17.50
N SER A 202 -17.79 9.69 -17.97
CA SER A 202 -17.62 8.25 -18.04
C SER A 202 -16.14 7.84 -17.97
N GLY A 203 -15.91 6.57 -17.67
CA GLY A 203 -14.57 5.99 -17.61
C GLY A 203 -13.88 6.24 -16.27
N GLU A 204 -12.56 6.03 -16.25
CA GLU A 204 -11.75 5.94 -15.05
C GLU A 204 -10.52 6.85 -15.12
N LEU A 205 -10.03 7.31 -13.96
CA LEU A 205 -8.74 7.98 -13.91
C LEU A 205 -7.58 7.00 -14.13
N PHE A 206 -7.54 5.88 -13.39
CA PHE A 206 -6.45 4.91 -13.49
C PHE A 206 -6.91 3.64 -14.19
N THR A 207 -6.22 3.29 -15.29
CA THR A 207 -6.56 2.18 -16.18
C THR A 207 -5.34 1.36 -16.59
N GLY A 208 -5.58 0.16 -17.09
CA GLY A 208 -4.56 -0.70 -17.69
C GLY A 208 -4.16 -1.90 -16.84
N THR A 209 -3.08 -2.56 -17.27
CA THR A 209 -2.65 -3.87 -16.77
C THR A 209 -1.35 -3.84 -15.96
N LYS A 210 -0.74 -2.66 -15.81
CA LYS A 210 0.50 -2.46 -15.08
C LYS A 210 0.28 -1.61 -13.84
N GLY A 211 0.96 -2.00 -12.77
CA GLY A 211 0.86 -1.30 -11.50
C GLY A 211 1.73 -0.05 -11.44
N GLY A 212 2.10 0.35 -10.23
CA GLY A 212 2.84 1.56 -9.94
C GLY A 212 2.66 1.99 -8.50
N THR A 213 3.20 3.15 -8.15
CA THR A 213 3.01 3.75 -6.82
C THR A 213 2.29 5.08 -6.96
N ILE A 214 1.21 5.27 -6.19
CA ILE A 214 0.51 6.55 -6.05
C ILE A 214 0.64 6.99 -4.59
N LYS A 215 1.19 8.17 -4.32
CA LYS A 215 1.42 8.60 -2.94
C LYS A 215 1.28 10.11 -2.68
N THR A 216 0.72 10.46 -1.51
CA THR A 216 0.64 11.84 -1.02
C THR A 216 -0.15 12.76 -1.95
N LEU A 217 -1.29 12.29 -2.44
CA LEU A 217 -2.20 13.03 -3.32
C LEU A 217 -3.63 13.02 -2.78
N THR A 218 -4.40 14.05 -3.13
CA THR A 218 -5.87 13.93 -3.16
C THR A 218 -6.30 13.46 -4.55
N LEU A 219 -7.08 12.39 -4.59
CA LEU A 219 -7.61 11.78 -5.82
C LEU A 219 -9.12 11.90 -5.86
N VAL A 220 -9.65 12.38 -6.98
CA VAL A 220 -11.08 12.69 -7.14
C VAL A 220 -11.61 12.20 -8.48
N ALA A 221 -12.76 11.54 -8.47
CA ALA A 221 -13.57 11.20 -9.65
C ALA A 221 -15.03 11.64 -9.42
N SER A 222 -15.28 12.95 -9.51
CA SER A 222 -16.49 13.57 -8.93
C SER A 222 -17.73 13.56 -9.83
N THR A 223 -17.59 13.16 -11.09
CA THR A 223 -18.68 13.20 -12.06
C THR A 223 -19.42 11.86 -12.09
N THR A 224 -20.75 11.89 -12.15
CA THR A 224 -21.55 10.66 -12.27
C THR A 224 -21.13 9.86 -13.51
N GLY A 225 -20.91 8.56 -13.35
CA GLY A 225 -20.41 7.66 -14.40
C GLY A 225 -18.88 7.57 -14.47
N SER A 226 -18.16 8.47 -13.79
CA SER A 226 -16.71 8.38 -13.62
C SER A 226 -16.32 7.53 -12.42
N LYS A 227 -15.14 6.93 -12.49
CA LYS A 227 -14.54 6.18 -11.39
C LYS A 227 -13.07 6.49 -11.20
N LEU A 228 -12.53 6.20 -10.03
CA LEU A 228 -11.12 6.44 -9.77
C LEU A 228 -10.24 5.33 -10.38
N PHE A 229 -10.57 4.07 -10.13
CA PHE A 229 -9.82 2.91 -10.62
C PHE A 229 -10.67 2.02 -11.54
N ASN A 230 -10.03 1.49 -12.58
CA ASN A 230 -10.50 0.32 -13.32
C ASN A 230 -9.28 -0.44 -13.85
N LEU A 231 -8.61 -1.14 -12.95
CA LEU A 231 -7.34 -1.83 -13.21
C LEU A 231 -7.56 -3.35 -13.32
N ASP A 232 -6.88 -3.97 -14.27
CA ASP A 232 -6.84 -5.44 -14.44
C ASP A 232 -5.37 -5.88 -14.58
N LEU A 233 -4.71 -5.98 -13.43
CA LEU A 233 -3.26 -6.11 -13.35
C LEU A 233 -2.79 -7.53 -13.64
N GLY A 234 -1.69 -7.65 -14.39
CA GLY A 234 -1.02 -8.94 -14.59
C GLY A 234 -0.58 -9.57 -13.26
N SER A 235 -0.51 -10.90 -13.19
CA SER A 235 -0.23 -11.64 -11.95
C SER A 235 1.14 -11.34 -11.31
N THR A 236 2.07 -10.70 -12.02
CA THR A 236 3.38 -10.26 -11.51
C THR A 236 3.43 -8.77 -11.12
N GLU A 237 2.38 -8.01 -11.43
CA GLU A 237 2.35 -6.56 -11.25
C GLU A 237 1.99 -6.19 -9.81
N SER A 238 2.39 -4.99 -9.37
CA SER A 238 2.10 -4.51 -8.02
C SER A 238 1.60 -3.07 -8.04
N LEU A 239 0.55 -2.79 -7.26
CA LEU A 239 0.00 -1.46 -7.07
C LEU A 239 0.14 -1.05 -5.62
N LEU A 240 0.79 0.10 -5.38
CA LEU A 240 0.94 0.69 -4.06
C LEU A 240 0.21 2.03 -4.03
N VAL A 241 -0.77 2.19 -3.14
CA VAL A 241 -1.52 3.45 -2.93
C VAL A 241 -1.34 3.87 -1.49
N ARG A 242 -0.53 4.91 -1.24
CA ARG A 242 -0.10 5.25 0.13
C ARG A 242 -0.26 6.71 0.48
N ASP A 243 -0.61 7.00 1.72
CA ASP A 243 -0.66 8.38 2.25
C ASP A 243 -1.58 9.30 1.42
N ASN A 244 -2.67 8.76 0.87
CA ASN A 244 -3.55 9.49 -0.05
C ASN A 244 -4.90 9.84 0.61
N ILE A 245 -5.54 10.86 0.04
CA ILE A 245 -6.94 11.19 0.30
C ILE A 245 -7.75 10.83 -0.94
N ILE A 246 -8.71 9.91 -0.83
CA ILE A 246 -9.66 9.59 -1.89
C ILE A 246 -10.98 10.25 -1.54
N ALA A 247 -11.32 11.32 -2.27
CA ALA A 247 -12.41 12.21 -1.89
C ALA A 247 -13.41 12.43 -3.02
N SER A 248 -14.68 12.52 -2.64
CA SER A 248 -15.79 12.93 -3.51
C SER A 248 -15.93 12.08 -4.78
N CYS A 249 -15.43 10.84 -4.79
CA CYS A 249 -15.57 9.95 -5.92
C CYS A 249 -17.02 9.46 -6.03
N LYS A 250 -17.58 9.49 -7.23
CA LYS A 250 -18.86 8.82 -7.50
C LYS A 250 -18.71 7.31 -7.48
N ASP A 251 -17.54 6.84 -7.88
CA ASP A 251 -17.12 5.46 -7.73
C ASP A 251 -15.61 5.40 -7.49
N VAL A 252 -15.17 4.74 -6.42
CA VAL A 252 -13.73 4.49 -6.25
C VAL A 252 -13.27 3.42 -7.24
N GLY A 253 -14.13 2.46 -7.58
CA GLY A 253 -13.95 1.58 -8.73
C GLY A 253 -13.32 0.22 -8.41
N LEU A 254 -12.52 -0.31 -9.35
CA LEU A 254 -12.05 -1.70 -9.37
C LEU A 254 -10.52 -1.79 -9.42
N VAL A 255 -9.97 -2.66 -8.57
CA VAL A 255 -8.59 -3.15 -8.66
C VAL A 255 -8.60 -4.67 -8.75
N LYS A 256 -8.41 -5.18 -9.97
CA LYS A 256 -8.39 -6.61 -10.29
C LYS A 256 -6.98 -7.12 -10.52
N GLY A 257 -6.72 -8.38 -10.15
CA GLY A 257 -5.46 -9.06 -10.44
C GLY A 257 -4.28 -8.57 -9.60
N GLY A 258 -3.06 -8.72 -10.12
CA GLY A 258 -1.84 -8.27 -9.44
C GLY A 258 -1.29 -9.25 -8.39
N ASN A 259 0.03 -9.23 -8.23
CA ASN A 259 0.74 -9.96 -7.19
C ASN A 259 0.54 -9.31 -5.82
N ILE A 260 0.80 -7.99 -5.73
CA ILE A 260 0.68 -7.22 -4.49
C ILE A 260 -0.18 -5.99 -4.75
N ILE A 261 -1.31 -5.93 -4.06
CA ILE A 261 -2.17 -4.75 -4.00
C ILE A 261 -2.06 -4.20 -2.59
N PHE A 262 -1.34 -3.09 -2.43
CA PHE A 262 -1.06 -2.52 -1.12
C PHE A 262 -1.63 -1.11 -0.99
N PHE A 263 -2.61 -0.96 -0.13
CA PHE A 263 -3.14 0.34 0.26
C PHE A 263 -2.73 0.60 1.71
N SER A 264 -2.10 1.75 1.99
CA SER A 264 -1.60 2.06 3.33
C SER A 264 -1.81 3.53 3.68
N VAL A 265 -2.45 3.82 4.81
CA VAL A 265 -2.74 5.19 5.28
C VAL A 265 -3.54 5.95 4.21
N VAL A 266 -4.74 5.47 3.92
CA VAL A 266 -5.64 6.08 2.92
C VAL A 266 -6.90 6.56 3.60
N SER A 267 -7.20 7.86 3.44
CA SER A 267 -8.43 8.47 3.94
C SER A 267 -9.49 8.51 2.84
N TYR A 268 -10.69 8.04 3.14
CA TYR A 268 -11.82 8.07 2.22
C TYR A 268 -12.89 9.01 2.74
N VAL A 269 -13.29 10.00 1.93
CA VAL A 269 -14.24 11.05 2.38
C VAL A 269 -15.25 11.37 1.28
N GLY A 270 -16.55 11.29 1.60
CA GLY A 270 -17.61 11.75 0.70
C GLY A 270 -17.77 10.94 -0.60
N ASN A 271 -17.27 9.70 -0.63
CA ASN A 271 -17.42 8.84 -1.81
C ASN A 271 -18.82 8.21 -1.85
N THR A 272 -19.41 8.06 -3.05
CA THR A 272 -20.77 7.51 -3.22
C THR A 272 -20.79 5.99 -3.26
N THR A 273 -19.76 5.37 -3.82
CA THR A 273 -19.45 3.94 -3.69
C THR A 273 -17.97 3.77 -3.40
N GLY A 274 -17.61 2.66 -2.77
CA GLY A 274 -16.24 2.34 -2.44
C GLY A 274 -15.51 1.56 -3.52
N ILE A 275 -14.55 0.75 -3.11
CA ILE A 275 -13.62 0.02 -3.98
C ILE A 275 -13.94 -1.47 -3.99
N THR A 276 -13.85 -2.08 -5.16
CA THR A 276 -13.86 -3.53 -5.33
C THR A 276 -12.44 -4.04 -5.57
N TYR A 277 -12.05 -5.02 -4.77
CA TYR A 277 -10.84 -5.81 -4.94
C TYR A 277 -11.23 -7.17 -5.50
N GLU A 278 -10.65 -7.56 -6.63
CA GLU A 278 -11.02 -8.79 -7.34
C GLU A 278 -9.81 -9.62 -7.74
N ASN A 279 -9.82 -10.92 -7.42
CA ASN A 279 -8.81 -11.87 -7.88
C ASN A 279 -7.35 -11.45 -7.59
N ASN A 280 -7.09 -10.84 -6.43
CA ASN A 280 -5.76 -10.36 -6.07
C ASN A 280 -4.96 -11.46 -5.35
N ASN A 281 -3.68 -11.65 -5.70
CA ASN A 281 -2.86 -12.66 -5.02
C ASN A 281 -2.60 -12.28 -3.55
N ASN A 282 -1.98 -11.11 -3.32
CA ASN A 282 -1.78 -10.56 -1.97
C ASN A 282 -2.47 -9.20 -1.87
N LEU A 283 -3.61 -9.15 -1.17
CA LEU A 283 -4.32 -7.92 -0.87
C LEU A 283 -3.94 -7.44 0.54
N LEU A 284 -3.25 -6.30 0.62
CA LEU A 284 -2.74 -5.73 1.85
C LEU A 284 -3.38 -4.35 2.06
N LEU A 285 -4.21 -4.23 3.09
CA LEU A 285 -4.97 -3.02 3.43
C LEU A 285 -4.59 -2.58 4.84
N ASP A 286 -3.75 -1.55 4.94
CA ASP A 286 -3.20 -1.08 6.21
C ASP A 286 -3.68 0.34 6.51
N ASN A 287 -4.30 0.56 7.67
CA ASN A 287 -4.78 1.87 8.10
C ASN A 287 -5.70 2.56 7.08
N MET A 288 -6.71 1.84 6.63
CA MET A 288 -7.79 2.38 5.79
C MET A 288 -8.78 3.15 6.66
N ALA A 289 -8.97 4.43 6.40
CA ALA A 289 -9.83 5.32 7.19
C ALA A 289 -11.07 5.75 6.39
N TRP A 290 -12.15 4.97 6.54
CA TRP A 290 -13.43 5.27 5.93
C TRP A 290 -14.32 6.09 6.87
N PHE A 291 -14.44 7.38 6.57
CA PHE A 291 -15.26 8.32 7.33
C PHE A 291 -16.76 8.11 7.11
N SER A 292 -17.57 8.62 8.05
CA SER A 292 -19.04 8.51 8.05
C SER A 292 -19.75 9.24 6.90
N THR A 293 -19.00 9.99 6.09
CA THR A 293 -19.51 10.71 4.92
C THR A 293 -19.52 9.85 3.64
N ASN A 294 -18.95 8.65 3.68
CA ASN A 294 -19.00 7.73 2.55
C ASN A 294 -20.31 6.94 2.53
N ALA A 295 -20.81 6.65 1.33
CA ALA A 295 -22.01 5.86 1.09
C ALA A 295 -21.67 4.53 0.40
N GLY A 296 -22.67 3.64 0.31
CA GLY A 296 -22.53 2.33 -0.33
C GLY A 296 -21.53 1.41 0.37
N THR A 297 -21.05 0.40 -0.34
CA THR A 297 -20.04 -0.53 0.18
C THR A 297 -18.65 0.09 0.07
N PHE A 298 -17.96 0.24 1.19
CA PHE A 298 -16.61 0.83 1.25
C PHE A 298 -15.56 -0.09 0.61
N GLU A 299 -15.52 -1.35 1.01
CA GLU A 299 -14.60 -2.35 0.49
C GLU A 299 -15.37 -3.61 0.12
N LYS A 300 -15.29 -4.05 -1.13
CA LYS A 300 -15.91 -5.28 -1.62
C LYS A 300 -14.86 -6.24 -2.13
N LEU A 301 -14.92 -7.49 -1.66
CA LEU A 301 -13.97 -8.55 -2.03
C LEU A 301 -14.68 -9.58 -2.91
N VAL A 302 -14.14 -9.84 -4.10
CA VAL A 302 -14.75 -10.74 -5.10
C VAL A 302 -13.72 -11.71 -5.67
N GLY A 303 -14.13 -12.97 -5.84
CA GLY A 303 -13.31 -13.99 -6.50
C GLY A 303 -12.28 -14.65 -5.57
N SER A 304 -11.12 -15.01 -6.11
CA SER A 304 -10.10 -15.79 -5.41
C SER A 304 -8.97 -14.94 -4.87
N PHE A 305 -8.52 -15.21 -3.65
CA PHE A 305 -7.37 -14.53 -3.05
C PHE A 305 -6.29 -15.53 -2.59
N GLY A 306 -5.03 -15.11 -2.63
CA GLY A 306 -3.94 -15.78 -1.92
C GLY A 306 -4.03 -15.46 -0.43
N VAL A 307 -3.64 -14.23 -0.12
CA VAL A 307 -3.70 -13.62 1.21
C VAL A 307 -4.57 -12.37 1.17
N ILE A 308 -5.36 -12.18 2.21
CA ILE A 308 -6.04 -10.90 2.51
C ILE A 308 -5.57 -10.44 3.89
N GLU A 309 -4.95 -9.27 3.97
CA GLU A 309 -4.64 -8.61 5.24
C GLU A 309 -5.36 -7.27 5.30
N LYS A 310 -6.21 -7.09 6.30
CA LYS A 310 -6.82 -5.81 6.65
C LYS A 310 -6.46 -5.48 8.10
N LEU A 311 -5.55 -4.52 8.24
CA LEU A 311 -4.89 -4.19 9.50
C LEU A 311 -5.10 -2.71 9.82
N GLY A 312 -5.61 -2.42 11.02
CA GLY A 312 -5.74 -1.03 11.51
C GLY A 312 -6.75 -0.16 10.75
N GLY A 313 -6.76 1.14 11.08
CA GLY A 313 -7.74 2.09 10.55
C GLY A 313 -9.16 1.91 11.12
N PHE A 314 -10.16 2.42 10.41
CA PHE A 314 -11.56 2.31 10.80
C PHE A 314 -12.51 2.33 9.61
N SER A 315 -13.66 1.70 9.79
CA SER A 315 -14.81 1.72 8.90
C SER A 315 -16.02 2.27 9.64
N HIS A 316 -16.41 3.51 9.36
CA HIS A 316 -17.54 4.18 10.00
C HIS A 316 -18.77 4.18 9.08
N SER A 317 -19.46 3.03 8.97
CA SER A 317 -20.63 2.91 8.09
C SER A 317 -21.89 3.51 8.73
N MET A 318 -22.65 4.30 7.97
CA MET A 318 -23.90 4.92 8.41
C MET A 318 -25.10 4.35 7.66
N SER A 319 -26.14 3.95 8.41
CA SER A 319 -27.38 3.43 7.81
C SER A 319 -28.10 4.46 6.93
N SER A 320 -28.02 5.76 7.27
CA SER A 320 -28.58 6.86 6.49
C SER A 320 -27.99 7.00 5.08
N LEU A 321 -26.82 6.40 4.83
CA LEU A 321 -26.13 6.40 3.54
C LEU A 321 -26.14 5.01 2.88
N SER A 322 -26.95 4.08 3.41
CA SER A 322 -26.94 2.67 3.01
C SER A 322 -25.51 2.08 2.98
N ALA A 323 -24.68 2.52 3.92
CA ALA A 323 -23.27 2.19 3.89
C ALA A 323 -22.99 0.80 4.48
N THR A 324 -22.08 0.08 3.84
CA THR A 324 -21.55 -1.22 4.29
C THR A 324 -20.03 -1.11 4.46
N GLY A 325 -19.51 -1.52 5.61
CA GLY A 325 -18.08 -1.43 5.90
C GLY A 325 -17.23 -2.35 5.03
N ILE A 326 -17.50 -3.65 5.05
CA ILE A 326 -16.86 -4.61 4.15
C ILE A 326 -17.88 -5.62 3.62
N ASP A 327 -17.77 -5.98 2.35
CA ASP A 327 -18.56 -7.03 1.71
C ASP A 327 -17.63 -8.17 1.29
N VAL A 328 -17.78 -9.32 1.96
CA VAL A 328 -17.02 -10.55 1.72
C VAL A 328 -17.86 -11.64 1.06
N SER A 329 -19.12 -11.37 0.73
CA SER A 329 -20.03 -12.39 0.19
C SER A 329 -19.65 -12.83 -1.24
N GLY A 330 -18.81 -12.06 -1.93
CA GLY A 330 -18.32 -12.35 -3.28
C GLY A 330 -17.04 -13.20 -3.32
N ILE A 331 -16.43 -13.53 -2.18
CA ILE A 331 -15.21 -14.34 -2.12
C ILE A 331 -15.56 -15.79 -2.46
N THR A 332 -14.87 -16.35 -3.45
CA THR A 332 -15.04 -17.77 -3.85
C THR A 332 -14.00 -18.68 -3.21
N SER A 333 -12.79 -18.17 -2.95
CA SER A 333 -11.73 -18.93 -2.28
C SER A 333 -10.65 -18.04 -1.68
N ILE A 334 -10.02 -18.52 -0.61
CA ILE A 334 -8.78 -17.99 -0.04
C ILE A 334 -7.83 -19.17 0.10
N SER A 335 -6.72 -19.16 -0.64
CA SER A 335 -5.80 -20.30 -0.65
C SER A 335 -4.95 -20.36 0.63
N ASP A 336 -4.42 -19.21 1.07
CA ASP A 336 -3.52 -19.15 2.22
C ASP A 336 -4.25 -18.69 3.50
N ALA A 337 -4.50 -17.39 3.66
CA ALA A 337 -5.06 -16.82 4.88
C ALA A 337 -5.81 -15.49 4.68
N GLY A 338 -6.85 -15.26 5.49
CA GLY A 338 -7.51 -13.97 5.64
C GLY A 338 -7.31 -13.42 7.06
N ASN A 339 -6.85 -12.19 7.21
CA ASN A 339 -6.64 -11.54 8.50
C ASN A 339 -7.38 -10.20 8.52
N LEU A 340 -8.25 -10.01 9.52
CA LEU A 340 -8.95 -8.75 9.79
C LEU A 340 -8.67 -8.37 11.24
N LYS A 341 -7.67 -7.51 11.48
CA LYS A 341 -7.22 -7.18 12.84
C LYS A 341 -7.12 -5.69 13.06
N ASN A 342 -7.51 -5.24 14.26
CA ASN A 342 -7.37 -3.87 14.74
C ASN A 342 -8.10 -2.77 13.91
N THR A 343 -8.83 -3.10 12.84
CA THR A 343 -9.72 -2.14 12.18
C THR A 343 -10.99 -1.96 13.01
N ALA A 344 -11.32 -0.73 13.40
CA ALA A 344 -12.56 -0.47 14.13
C ALA A 344 -13.77 -0.39 13.18
N PHE A 345 -14.81 -1.20 13.42
CA PHE A 345 -16.11 -1.11 12.72
C PHE A 345 -17.12 -0.32 13.56
N LEU A 346 -17.33 0.92 13.14
CA LEU A 346 -18.11 1.96 13.83
C LEU A 346 -19.41 2.27 13.07
N GLY A 347 -20.24 3.10 13.69
CA GLY A 347 -21.47 3.62 13.09
C GLY A 347 -22.66 2.65 13.16
N THR A 348 -23.72 3.02 12.44
CA THR A 348 -25.04 2.37 12.47
C THR A 348 -25.36 1.57 11.21
N GLY A 349 -24.50 1.64 10.19
CA GLY A 349 -24.66 0.90 8.93
C GLY A 349 -24.29 -0.58 9.07
N THR A 350 -24.36 -1.30 7.96
CA THR A 350 -23.90 -2.69 7.91
C THR A 350 -22.39 -2.70 8.12
N LYS A 351 -21.88 -3.53 9.02
CA LYS A 351 -20.44 -3.63 9.27
C LYS A 351 -19.79 -4.60 8.31
N VAL A 352 -20.35 -5.80 8.21
CA VAL A 352 -19.91 -6.88 7.32
C VAL A 352 -21.13 -7.40 6.57
N ASN A 353 -21.02 -7.54 5.25
CA ASN A 353 -21.95 -8.32 4.42
C ASN A 353 -21.28 -9.64 4.01
N GLY A 354 -21.97 -10.76 4.20
CA GLY A 354 -21.42 -12.11 4.02
C GLY A 354 -20.90 -12.74 5.31
N SER A 355 -20.26 -13.90 5.19
CA SER A 355 -19.73 -14.67 6.32
C SER A 355 -18.26 -15.03 6.07
N PHE A 356 -17.47 -15.03 7.13
CA PHE A 356 -16.07 -15.41 7.06
C PHE A 356 -15.93 -16.94 7.04
N SER A 357 -15.09 -17.45 6.13
CA SER A 357 -14.70 -18.87 6.13
C SER A 357 -13.72 -19.18 7.26
N SER A 358 -13.43 -20.47 7.50
CA SER A 358 -12.46 -20.90 8.51
C SER A 358 -11.02 -20.42 8.25
N LYS A 359 -10.73 -19.95 7.02
CA LYS A 359 -9.46 -19.33 6.62
C LYS A 359 -9.23 -17.94 7.20
N TRP A 360 -10.27 -17.30 7.74
CA TRP A 360 -10.16 -15.98 8.34
C TRP A 360 -9.74 -16.05 9.81
N GLU A 361 -8.99 -15.05 10.25
CA GLU A 361 -8.90 -14.63 11.65
C GLU A 361 -9.42 -13.20 11.77
N VAL A 362 -10.54 -13.04 12.49
CA VAL A 362 -11.19 -11.75 12.71
C VAL A 362 -11.05 -11.34 14.17
N GLU A 363 -10.33 -10.25 14.39
CA GLU A 363 -10.07 -9.64 15.70
C GLU A 363 -10.16 -8.11 15.55
N ALA A 364 -11.39 -7.62 15.33
CA ALA A 364 -11.67 -6.24 14.97
C ALA A 364 -12.68 -5.61 15.95
N PRO A 365 -12.39 -4.44 16.56
CA PRO A 365 -13.34 -3.75 17.42
C PRO A 365 -14.67 -3.50 16.69
N GLY A 366 -15.78 -3.85 17.35
CA GLY A 366 -17.12 -3.71 16.79
C GLY A 366 -17.61 -4.93 15.99
N LEU A 367 -16.79 -5.96 15.82
CA LEU A 367 -17.17 -7.29 15.32
C LEU A 367 -16.98 -8.35 16.41
N THR A 368 -17.68 -9.47 16.28
CA THR A 368 -17.41 -10.66 17.08
C THR A 368 -16.06 -11.24 16.65
N THR A 369 -15.25 -11.69 17.61
CA THR A 369 -14.01 -12.42 17.31
C THR A 369 -14.34 -13.73 16.61
N GLU A 370 -13.74 -13.97 15.44
CA GLU A 370 -13.90 -15.21 14.67
C GLU A 370 -12.54 -15.80 14.34
N LYS A 371 -12.10 -16.80 15.11
CA LYS A 371 -10.85 -17.52 14.92
C LYS A 371 -10.93 -18.91 15.54
N ASP A 372 -10.01 -19.80 15.17
CA ASP A 372 -10.00 -21.18 15.70
C ASP A 372 -9.92 -21.25 17.23
N ASP A 373 -9.26 -20.29 17.87
CA ASP A 373 -9.09 -20.21 19.33
C ASP A 373 -10.39 -19.97 20.10
N VAL A 374 -11.44 -19.43 19.45
CA VAL A 374 -12.77 -19.26 20.06
C VAL A 374 -13.79 -20.28 19.55
N ALA A 375 -13.34 -21.32 18.83
CA ALA A 375 -14.18 -22.44 18.42
C ALA A 375 -14.87 -23.08 19.63
N THR A 376 -16.18 -23.30 19.52
CA THR A 376 -17.01 -23.81 20.61
C THR A 376 -18.23 -24.54 20.04
N GLY A 377 -18.75 -25.49 20.80
CA GLY A 377 -19.98 -26.16 20.45
C GLY A 377 -20.58 -26.89 21.64
N ASN A 378 -21.91 -26.94 21.68
CA ASN A 378 -22.66 -27.69 22.67
C ASN A 378 -23.66 -28.61 21.98
N LEU A 379 -23.90 -29.79 22.54
CA LEU A 379 -25.06 -30.61 22.23
C LEU A 379 -25.74 -31.12 23.48
N TYR A 380 -27.02 -31.44 23.36
CA TYR A 380 -27.82 -32.00 24.43
C TYR A 380 -28.81 -33.05 23.92
N LEU A 381 -29.22 -33.96 24.81
CA LEU A 381 -30.21 -35.00 24.48
C LEU A 381 -31.62 -34.40 24.35
N THR A 382 -32.32 -34.79 23.30
CA THR A 382 -33.75 -34.47 23.10
C THR A 382 -34.64 -35.69 23.19
N SER A 383 -34.10 -36.89 22.97
CA SER A 383 -34.85 -38.14 23.16
C SER A 383 -33.90 -39.23 23.66
N ALA A 384 -34.24 -39.78 24.81
CA ALA A 384 -33.52 -40.89 25.41
C ALA A 384 -33.75 -42.19 24.62
N ASN A 385 -32.73 -43.04 24.57
CA ASN A 385 -32.81 -44.38 24.00
C ASN A 385 -31.93 -45.32 24.83
N ALA A 386 -32.39 -46.57 24.99
CA ALA A 386 -31.64 -47.58 25.72
C ALA A 386 -30.36 -47.94 24.96
N THR A 387 -29.23 -47.86 25.63
CA THR A 387 -27.93 -48.33 25.13
C THR A 387 -27.71 -49.76 25.62
N SER A 388 -27.77 -50.71 24.71
CA SER A 388 -27.54 -52.14 24.98
C SER A 388 -26.07 -52.49 24.79
N PHE A 389 -25.50 -53.25 25.72
CA PHE A 389 -24.10 -53.68 25.67
C PHE A 389 -24.01 -55.12 25.16
N SER A 390 -23.06 -55.41 24.28
CA SER A 390 -22.84 -56.76 23.75
C SER A 390 -22.06 -57.68 24.69
N GLY A 391 -21.54 -57.15 25.80
CA GLY A 391 -20.83 -57.89 26.83
C GLY A 391 -20.30 -56.99 27.94
N VAL A 392 -19.72 -57.61 28.97
CA VAL A 392 -19.01 -56.92 30.07
C VAL A 392 -17.77 -56.24 29.52
N ASN A 393 -17.49 -55.01 29.97
CA ASN A 393 -16.31 -54.23 29.53
C ASN A 393 -16.26 -54.02 28.01
N THR A 394 -17.44 -53.90 27.38
CA THR A 394 -17.54 -53.58 25.95
C THR A 394 -18.04 -52.15 25.77
N PRO A 395 -17.14 -51.21 25.43
CA PRO A 395 -17.53 -49.85 25.09
C PRO A 395 -18.57 -49.78 23.99
N THR A 396 -19.65 -49.06 24.25
CA THR A 396 -20.75 -48.82 23.32
C THR A 396 -21.07 -47.33 23.29
N LYS A 397 -21.26 -46.77 22.09
CA LYS A 397 -21.67 -45.38 21.92
C LYS A 397 -23.02 -45.14 22.60
N VAL A 398 -23.11 -44.11 23.43
CA VAL A 398 -24.38 -43.72 24.06
C VAL A 398 -25.40 -43.38 22.98
N LEU A 399 -26.57 -44.02 23.06
CA LEU A 399 -27.68 -43.83 22.14
C LEU A 399 -28.64 -42.72 22.59
N GLY A 400 -29.43 -42.25 21.63
CA GLY A 400 -30.43 -41.20 21.79
C GLY A 400 -30.30 -40.13 20.71
N THR A 401 -31.32 -39.28 20.61
CA THR A 401 -31.33 -38.15 19.67
C THR A 401 -30.77 -36.92 20.37
N THR A 402 -29.87 -36.20 19.71
CA THR A 402 -29.25 -34.98 20.26
C THR A 402 -29.46 -33.78 19.34
N THR A 403 -29.59 -32.61 19.93
CA THR A 403 -29.60 -31.32 19.23
C THR A 403 -28.36 -30.53 19.61
N ALA A 404 -27.74 -29.85 18.65
CA ALA A 404 -26.57 -29.01 18.88
C ALA A 404 -26.92 -27.51 18.81
N VAL A 405 -26.27 -26.71 19.66
CA VAL A 405 -26.47 -25.27 19.82
C VAL A 405 -25.14 -24.57 20.10
N GLY A 406 -25.08 -23.25 19.88
CA GLY A 406 -23.88 -22.47 20.16
C GLY A 406 -22.65 -22.91 19.37
N LEU A 407 -22.87 -23.35 18.13
CA LEU A 407 -21.85 -23.86 17.24
C LEU A 407 -21.05 -22.73 16.59
N PHE A 408 -19.74 -22.74 16.77
CA PHE A 408 -18.82 -21.90 16.02
C PHE A 408 -17.57 -22.70 15.66
N ARG A 409 -17.34 -22.92 14.36
CA ARG A 409 -16.33 -23.85 13.82
C ARG A 409 -16.45 -25.27 14.40
N VAL A 410 -17.67 -25.67 14.70
CA VAL A 410 -18.05 -26.99 15.20
C VAL A 410 -19.36 -27.38 14.53
N SER A 411 -19.51 -28.64 14.13
CA SER A 411 -20.74 -29.19 13.56
C SER A 411 -21.17 -30.45 14.31
N SER A 412 -22.42 -30.89 14.06
CA SER A 412 -23.01 -32.05 14.73
C SER A 412 -24.03 -32.74 13.82
N ALA A 413 -23.57 -33.29 12.69
CA ALA A 413 -24.44 -33.97 11.74
C ALA A 413 -24.94 -35.36 12.21
N THR A 414 -24.38 -35.90 13.30
CA THR A 414 -24.73 -37.22 13.85
C THR A 414 -25.03 -37.08 15.33
N ASN A 415 -25.97 -37.86 15.85
CA ASN A 415 -26.30 -37.85 17.28
C ASN A 415 -25.07 -38.17 18.14
N ASN A 416 -24.96 -37.50 19.29
CA ASN A 416 -23.86 -37.69 20.25
C ASN A 416 -22.49 -37.57 19.55
N ARG A 417 -22.32 -36.54 18.71
CA ARG A 417 -21.07 -36.25 18.01
C ARG A 417 -20.89 -34.75 17.78
N LEU A 418 -19.84 -34.17 18.33
CA LEU A 418 -19.34 -32.85 17.93
C LEU A 418 -18.12 -33.04 17.04
N VAL A 419 -18.08 -32.35 15.90
CA VAL A 419 -17.00 -32.37 14.89
C VAL A 419 -16.35 -31.00 14.85
N TYR A 420 -15.02 -30.93 14.87
CA TYR A 420 -14.30 -29.66 14.76
C TYR A 420 -14.13 -29.26 13.28
N ASP A 421 -14.67 -28.11 12.88
CA ASP A 421 -14.63 -27.62 11.49
C ASP A 421 -13.57 -26.52 11.26
N GLY A 422 -12.80 -26.17 12.29
CA GLY A 422 -11.76 -25.15 12.18
C GLY A 422 -10.53 -25.63 11.43
N SER A 423 -9.61 -24.72 11.13
CA SER A 423 -8.50 -24.96 10.20
C SER A 423 -7.19 -25.38 10.88
N LYS A 424 -7.00 -25.02 12.16
CA LYS A 424 -5.77 -25.25 12.92
C LYS A 424 -5.98 -26.31 13.98
N THR A 425 -5.06 -27.26 14.08
CA THR A 425 -5.08 -28.24 15.18
C THR A 425 -4.88 -27.53 16.52
N ARG A 426 -5.79 -27.75 17.47
CA ARG A 426 -5.71 -27.14 18.81
C ARG A 426 -6.27 -28.04 19.90
N ARG A 427 -6.04 -27.65 21.15
CA ARG A 427 -6.62 -28.31 22.34
C ARG A 427 -7.95 -27.67 22.72
N PHE A 428 -8.88 -28.53 23.10
CA PHE A 428 -10.21 -28.20 23.60
C PHE A 428 -10.38 -28.76 25.00
N SER A 429 -11.06 -28.01 25.85
CA SER A 429 -11.64 -28.54 27.09
C SER A 429 -12.97 -29.18 26.75
N VAL A 430 -13.16 -30.43 27.17
CA VAL A 430 -14.40 -31.18 26.97
C VAL A 430 -15.08 -31.36 28.32
N THR A 431 -16.36 -31.04 28.37
CA THR A 431 -17.22 -31.34 29.52
C THR A 431 -18.46 -32.08 29.03
N GLY A 432 -18.60 -33.33 29.48
CA GLY A 432 -19.82 -34.13 29.33
C GLY A 432 -20.55 -34.21 30.66
N SER A 433 -21.87 -34.18 30.67
CA SER A 433 -22.67 -34.46 31.86
C SER A 433 -23.87 -35.30 31.46
N VAL A 434 -24.10 -36.39 32.19
CA VAL A 434 -25.18 -37.33 31.91
C VAL A 434 -25.96 -37.66 33.17
N SER A 435 -27.25 -37.91 33.03
CA SER A 435 -28.06 -38.60 34.04
C SER A 435 -28.56 -39.93 33.48
N VAL A 436 -28.48 -40.99 34.27
CA VAL A 436 -28.57 -42.37 33.78
C VAL A 436 -29.50 -43.18 34.66
N THR A 437 -30.35 -43.99 34.01
CA THR A 437 -31.10 -45.09 34.62
C THR A 437 -30.55 -46.42 34.14
N SER A 438 -30.76 -47.47 34.94
CA SER A 438 -30.39 -48.84 34.56
C SER A 438 -31.62 -49.72 34.39
N SER A 439 -31.57 -50.66 33.47
CA SER A 439 -32.60 -51.70 33.32
C SER A 439 -32.62 -52.73 34.46
N SER A 440 -31.65 -52.70 35.38
CA SER A 440 -31.51 -53.69 36.46
C SER A 440 -30.76 -53.13 37.67
N ALA A 441 -30.88 -53.79 38.82
CA ALA A 441 -30.20 -53.40 40.06
C ALA A 441 -28.70 -53.75 40.08
N ASN A 442 -27.96 -53.06 40.95
CA ASN A 442 -26.53 -53.28 41.25
C ASN A 442 -25.62 -53.26 40.00
N LYS A 443 -25.73 -52.22 39.17
CA LYS A 443 -24.91 -52.06 37.96
C LYS A 443 -23.83 -51.00 38.11
N TYR A 444 -22.65 -51.33 37.61
CA TYR A 444 -21.52 -50.43 37.49
C TYR A 444 -21.35 -50.04 36.02
N PHE A 445 -21.32 -48.73 35.77
CA PHE A 445 -21.11 -48.17 34.44
C PHE A 445 -19.90 -47.25 34.46
N SER A 446 -19.04 -47.36 33.44
CA SER A 446 -17.98 -46.39 33.13
C SER A 446 -18.38 -45.58 31.91
N PHE A 447 -18.04 -44.29 31.91
CA PHE A 447 -18.29 -43.34 30.83
C PHE A 447 -17.01 -42.63 30.45
N TYR A 448 -16.84 -42.32 29.17
CA TYR A 448 -15.64 -41.67 28.65
C TYR A 448 -15.92 -40.99 27.31
N ILE A 449 -15.02 -40.09 26.95
CA ILE A 449 -14.95 -39.47 25.63
C ILE A 449 -14.22 -40.40 24.68
N TYR A 450 -14.77 -40.57 23.48
CA TYR A 450 -14.10 -41.17 22.33
C TYR A 450 -13.70 -40.07 21.38
N LYS A 451 -12.46 -40.11 20.88
CA LYS A 451 -12.00 -39.30 19.75
C LYS A 451 -11.85 -40.20 18.53
N ASN A 452 -12.56 -39.88 17.44
CA ASN A 452 -12.46 -40.62 16.18
C ASN A 452 -12.63 -42.15 16.33
N GLY A 453 -13.50 -42.59 17.25
CA GLY A 453 -13.71 -44.01 17.55
C GLY A 453 -12.72 -44.64 18.53
N VAL A 454 -11.78 -43.88 19.09
CA VAL A 454 -10.77 -44.36 20.05
C VAL A 454 -11.06 -43.80 21.45
N LYS A 455 -11.05 -44.68 22.47
CA LYS A 455 -11.22 -44.31 23.90
C LYS A 455 -10.13 -43.35 24.35
N LEU A 456 -10.51 -42.27 25.03
CA LEU A 456 -9.61 -41.43 25.81
C LEU A 456 -9.66 -41.87 27.28
N PRO A 457 -8.74 -42.74 27.76
CA PRO A 457 -8.82 -43.30 29.11
C PRO A 457 -8.75 -42.24 30.20
N GLU A 458 -8.09 -41.11 29.97
CA GLU A 458 -8.00 -39.98 30.89
C GLU A 458 -9.35 -39.27 31.15
N SER A 459 -10.38 -39.59 30.36
CA SER A 459 -11.74 -39.05 30.54
C SER A 459 -12.67 -39.97 31.33
N GLU A 460 -12.19 -41.13 31.79
CA GLU A 460 -13.05 -42.13 32.41
C GLU A 460 -13.66 -41.65 33.73
N GLN A 461 -14.97 -41.86 33.89
CA GLN A 461 -15.73 -41.64 35.11
C GLN A 461 -16.66 -42.83 35.33
N ALA A 462 -16.77 -43.31 36.56
CA ALA A 462 -17.56 -44.48 36.89
C ALA A 462 -18.66 -44.17 37.92
N MET A 463 -19.77 -44.90 37.83
CA MET A 463 -20.88 -44.81 38.77
C MET A 463 -21.46 -46.19 39.07
N ARG A 464 -22.17 -46.30 40.21
CA ARG A 464 -23.00 -47.45 40.54
C ARG A 464 -24.47 -47.04 40.66
N LEU A 465 -25.36 -47.79 40.03
CA LEU A 465 -26.81 -47.72 40.25
C LEU A 465 -27.25 -48.95 41.04
N SER A 466 -27.81 -48.74 42.23
CA SER A 466 -28.09 -49.81 43.19
C SER A 466 -29.44 -50.48 42.90
N THR A 467 -30.42 -49.73 42.40
CA THR A 467 -31.73 -50.24 41.96
C THR A 467 -32.03 -49.88 40.50
N GLY A 468 -32.94 -50.61 39.85
CA GLY A 468 -33.37 -50.33 38.47
C GLY A 468 -34.25 -49.07 38.31
N VAL A 469 -34.56 -48.37 39.40
CA VAL A 469 -35.25 -47.06 39.37
C VAL A 469 -34.33 -45.92 39.81
N ASP A 470 -33.09 -46.21 40.21
CA ASP A 470 -32.12 -45.18 40.58
C ASP A 470 -31.81 -44.31 39.35
N LYS A 471 -31.79 -42.99 39.58
CA LYS A 471 -31.24 -42.01 38.65
C LYS A 471 -29.97 -41.47 39.26
N GLY A 472 -28.85 -41.70 38.60
CA GLY A 472 -27.57 -41.11 39.00
C GLY A 472 -27.06 -40.16 37.93
N SER A 473 -26.24 -39.20 38.34
CA SER A 473 -25.58 -38.26 37.44
C SER A 473 -24.07 -38.35 37.58
N LEU A 474 -23.37 -38.04 36.48
CA LEU A 474 -21.92 -37.92 36.46
C LEU A 474 -21.50 -36.85 35.47
N THR A 475 -20.31 -36.29 35.68
CA THR A 475 -19.68 -35.31 34.81
C THR A 475 -18.33 -35.83 34.36
N ILE A 476 -18.10 -35.82 33.06
CA ILE A 476 -16.87 -36.19 32.37
C ILE A 476 -16.11 -34.91 32.04
N THR A 477 -14.83 -34.84 32.37
CA THR A 477 -13.96 -33.72 31.98
C THR A 477 -12.64 -34.23 31.43
N CYS A 478 -12.21 -33.71 30.29
CA CYS A 478 -10.87 -33.99 29.77
C CYS A 478 -10.39 -32.86 28.85
N THR A 479 -9.12 -32.92 28.44
CA THR A 479 -8.59 -32.07 27.38
C THR A 479 -8.29 -32.95 26.18
N VAL A 480 -8.74 -32.54 24.99
CA VAL A 480 -8.52 -33.28 23.74
C VAL A 480 -7.89 -32.37 22.69
N GLN A 481 -6.92 -32.87 21.95
CA GLN A 481 -6.42 -32.18 20.76
C GLN A 481 -7.24 -32.60 19.54
N LEU A 482 -7.85 -31.65 18.83
CA LEU A 482 -8.64 -31.90 17.62
C LEU A 482 -7.99 -31.19 16.43
N SER A 483 -7.84 -31.93 15.34
CA SER A 483 -7.55 -31.44 13.99
C SER A 483 -8.86 -31.30 13.21
N THR A 484 -8.84 -30.60 12.07
CA THR A 484 -10.03 -30.44 11.20
C THR A 484 -10.69 -31.80 10.93
N ASN A 485 -12.00 -31.86 11.10
CA ASN A 485 -12.86 -33.04 10.99
C ASN A 485 -12.70 -34.10 12.08
N ASP A 486 -11.82 -33.91 13.07
CA ASP A 486 -11.83 -34.77 14.26
C ASP A 486 -13.15 -34.58 15.02
N TYR A 487 -13.64 -35.67 15.59
CA TYR A 487 -14.90 -35.66 16.34
C TYR A 487 -14.77 -36.32 17.70
N ILE A 488 -15.65 -35.91 18.61
CA ILE A 488 -15.80 -36.52 19.93
C ILE A 488 -17.22 -37.02 20.19
N GLU A 489 -17.32 -38.05 21.02
CA GLU A 489 -18.58 -38.69 21.40
C GLU A 489 -18.52 -39.17 22.86
N ILE A 490 -19.66 -39.29 23.53
CA ILE A 490 -19.74 -39.97 24.83
C ILE A 490 -20.03 -41.46 24.61
N TRP A 491 -19.19 -42.30 25.19
CA TRP A 491 -19.37 -43.76 25.19
C TRP A 491 -19.47 -44.25 26.63
N ALA A 492 -20.04 -45.43 26.79
CA ALA A 492 -20.14 -46.10 28.08
C ALA A 492 -19.87 -47.59 27.96
N GLU A 493 -19.56 -48.22 29.09
CA GLU A 493 -19.51 -49.67 29.23
C GLU A 493 -20.16 -50.08 30.55
N ASN A 494 -20.78 -51.25 30.55
CA ASN A 494 -21.22 -51.93 31.77
C ASN A 494 -20.10 -52.88 32.21
N THR A 495 -19.57 -52.67 33.41
CA THR A 495 -18.47 -53.47 33.98
C THR A 495 -18.98 -54.62 34.85
N SER A 496 -20.31 -54.78 34.96
CA SER A 496 -20.97 -55.82 35.75
C SER A 496 -21.49 -56.96 34.88
N ASP A 497 -22.21 -56.65 33.80
CA ASP A 497 -22.86 -57.60 32.88
C ASP A 497 -23.27 -56.93 31.56
N GLY A 498 -24.16 -57.55 30.77
CA GLY A 498 -24.70 -56.99 29.52
C GLY A 498 -26.00 -56.18 29.67
N SER A 499 -26.43 -55.85 30.90
CA SER A 499 -27.68 -55.11 31.12
C SER A 499 -27.60 -53.70 30.54
N SER A 500 -28.66 -53.24 29.88
CA SER A 500 -28.70 -51.92 29.25
C SER A 500 -28.83 -50.79 30.28
N MET A 501 -28.45 -49.59 29.83
CA MET A 501 -28.71 -48.34 30.52
C MET A 501 -29.45 -47.37 29.61
N THR A 502 -30.11 -46.36 30.17
CA THR A 502 -30.69 -45.25 29.41
C THR A 502 -30.12 -43.95 29.93
N VAL A 503 -29.53 -43.15 29.05
CA VAL A 503 -29.18 -41.77 29.36
C VAL A 503 -30.44 -40.93 29.23
N GLU A 504 -30.89 -40.35 30.35
CA GLU A 504 -32.11 -39.56 30.47
C GLU A 504 -31.87 -38.09 30.07
N THR A 505 -30.70 -37.57 30.42
CA THR A 505 -30.23 -36.24 30.01
C THR A 505 -28.76 -36.33 29.67
N LEU A 506 -28.33 -35.56 28.67
CA LEU A 506 -26.94 -35.43 28.26
C LEU A 506 -26.69 -33.98 27.89
N ASN A 507 -25.54 -33.46 28.30
CA ASN A 507 -24.95 -32.24 27.77
C ASN A 507 -23.48 -32.50 27.46
N LEU A 508 -23.01 -32.14 26.27
CA LEU A 508 -21.61 -32.26 25.86
C LEU A 508 -21.15 -30.92 25.27
N THR A 509 -20.07 -30.37 25.81
CA THR A 509 -19.49 -29.10 25.38
C THR A 509 -18.02 -29.27 25.02
N ILE A 510 -17.58 -28.57 23.96
CA ILE A 510 -16.16 -28.31 23.67
C ILE A 510 -15.90 -26.81 23.61
N LYS A 511 -14.75 -26.37 24.14
CA LYS A 511 -14.30 -24.97 24.12
C LYS A 511 -12.78 -24.85 24.05
#